data_AF-A0A2K0TWH5-F1
#
_entry.id   AF-A0A2K0TWH5-F1
#
_cell.length_a   1.000
_cell.length_b   1.000
_cell.length_c   1.000
_cell.angle_alpha   90.00
_cell.angle_beta   90.00
_cell.angle_gamma   90.00
#
_symmetry.space_group_name_H-M   'P 1'
#
loop_
_entity.id
_entity.type
_entity.pdbx_description
1 polymer ?
#
loop_
_entity_poly.entity_id
_entity_poly.type
_entity_poly.pdbx_seq_one_letter_code
_entity_poly.pdbx_strand_id
1 'polypeptide(L)'
;MGFAKTVPLLLLAAKTALGNTPIAVSDFTENGGLAAAMAAAPMWYMASGTCMPSAAEDGQGNQTNGVDADNCNINALAHGCPQQPPWQGANTFYGNVEGEPFSTIPTYWASTFCNGDSSGSDPSYRIIYYVYFKKDTGHKSDWEGIVVRFTSPDGGNTYMVTTSTSAGQMSTTLSKGRLSIRNRIMTSQLLTLCDSDDDWQAFAQKNLDHGKFYFGKFHHSVHQDWYTAAFKNTCPPLSADDYRNSDYQFWAANNLRPVSVLNPNWAWGKADSPANQNICSY
;
A
#
# COMPACT_ATOMS: atom_id res chain seq x y z
N MET A 1 5.26 -63.50 -18.94
CA MET A 1 5.71 -62.65 -17.82
C MET A 1 5.38 -61.21 -18.19
N GLY A 2 4.24 -60.70 -17.72
CA GLY A 2 3.77 -59.34 -18.01
C GLY A 2 4.12 -58.42 -16.84
N PHE A 3 4.87 -57.36 -17.11
CA PHE A 3 5.15 -56.32 -16.13
C PHE A 3 3.95 -55.37 -16.04
N ALA A 4 3.27 -55.38 -14.89
CA ALA A 4 2.31 -54.33 -14.54
C ALA A 4 3.10 -53.04 -14.24
N LYS A 5 2.95 -52.03 -15.09
CA LYS A 5 3.42 -50.68 -14.80
C LYS A 5 2.39 -49.98 -13.92
N THR A 6 2.67 -49.85 -12.63
CA THR A 6 2.03 -48.87 -11.76
C THR A 6 2.36 -47.47 -12.30
N VAL A 7 1.36 -46.78 -12.82
CA VAL A 7 1.42 -45.35 -13.13
C VAL A 7 1.28 -44.61 -11.79
N PRO A 8 2.27 -43.82 -11.35
CA PRO A 8 2.07 -42.96 -10.20
C PRO A 8 1.04 -41.89 -10.58
N LEU A 9 -0.05 -41.86 -9.83
CA LEU A 9 -1.05 -40.80 -9.91
C LEU A 9 -0.35 -39.51 -9.43
N LEU A 10 0.11 -38.69 -10.37
CA LEU A 10 0.51 -37.32 -10.06
C LEU A 10 -0.77 -36.59 -9.61
N LEU A 11 -0.90 -36.42 -8.30
CA LEU A 11 -1.76 -35.39 -7.72
C LEU A 11 -1.18 -34.05 -8.17
N LEU A 12 -1.68 -33.53 -9.30
CA LEU A 12 -1.64 -32.10 -9.57
C LEU A 12 -2.45 -31.41 -8.46
N ALA A 13 -1.77 -31.02 -7.39
CA ALA A 13 -2.27 -29.98 -6.51
C ALA A 13 -2.38 -28.72 -7.36
N ALA A 14 -3.60 -28.44 -7.84
CA ALA A 14 -3.94 -27.14 -8.38
C ALA A 14 -3.69 -26.13 -7.26
N LYS A 15 -2.73 -25.23 -7.47
CA LYS A 15 -2.55 -24.04 -6.64
C LYS A 15 -3.82 -23.20 -6.79
N THR A 16 -4.64 -23.16 -5.76
CA THR A 16 -5.86 -22.35 -5.69
C THR A 16 -5.51 -20.96 -5.13
N ALA A 17 -5.90 -19.91 -5.85
CA ALA A 17 -5.70 -18.48 -5.59
C ALA A 17 -6.25 -17.98 -4.23
N LEU A 18 -5.66 -16.95 -3.61
CA LEU A 18 -5.99 -16.42 -2.27
C LEU A 18 -6.66 -15.01 -2.19
N GLY A 19 -6.99 -14.34 -3.30
CA GLY A 19 -7.79 -13.10 -3.36
C GLY A 19 -9.29 -13.35 -3.14
N ASN A 20 -9.64 -14.63 -3.22
CA ASN A 20 -10.90 -15.23 -2.78
C ASN A 20 -10.69 -16.15 -1.56
N THR A 21 -9.50 -16.16 -0.93
CA THR A 21 -9.31 -17.02 0.23
C THR A 21 -9.94 -16.37 1.44
N PRO A 22 -10.89 -17.07 2.09
CA PRO A 22 -11.48 -16.57 3.31
C PRO A 22 -10.42 -16.50 4.41
N ILE A 23 -10.27 -15.32 5.00
CA ILE A 23 -9.43 -15.08 6.18
C ILE A 23 -10.29 -15.38 7.42
N ALA A 24 -9.76 -16.16 8.37
CA ALA A 24 -10.52 -16.50 9.56
C ALA A 24 -10.70 -15.26 10.45
N VAL A 25 -11.83 -15.17 11.16
CA VAL A 25 -12.07 -14.06 12.10
C VAL A 25 -10.99 -13.95 13.20
N SER A 26 -10.37 -15.08 13.57
CA SER A 26 -9.23 -15.11 14.51
C SER A 26 -8.05 -14.30 13.98
N ASP A 27 -7.78 -14.33 12.68
CA ASP A 27 -6.63 -13.65 12.07
C ASP A 27 -6.74 -12.12 12.11
N PHE A 28 -7.97 -11.59 12.27
CA PHE A 28 -8.23 -10.17 12.47
C PHE A 28 -8.17 -9.73 13.93
N THR A 29 -8.38 -10.65 14.87
CA THR A 29 -8.53 -10.33 16.30
C THR A 29 -7.29 -10.68 17.12
N GLU A 30 -6.59 -11.74 16.76
CA GLU A 30 -5.36 -12.17 17.42
C GLU A 30 -4.16 -11.32 16.97
N ASN A 31 -3.22 -11.07 17.88
CA ASN A 31 -2.01 -10.27 17.64
C ASN A 31 -2.28 -8.92 16.93
N GLY A 32 -3.41 -8.29 17.25
CA GLY A 32 -3.84 -7.01 16.66
C GLY A 32 -4.27 -7.09 15.19
N GLY A 33 -4.44 -8.30 14.63
CA GLY A 33 -4.81 -8.51 13.24
C GLY A 33 -3.64 -8.70 12.28
N LEU A 34 -2.44 -9.02 12.79
CA LEU A 34 -1.21 -9.10 11.97
C LEU A 34 -1.34 -10.16 10.86
N ALA A 35 -1.93 -11.31 11.17
CA ALA A 35 -2.12 -12.38 10.18
C ALA A 35 -2.99 -11.91 9.01
N ALA A 36 -4.13 -11.25 9.30
CA ALA A 36 -4.97 -10.65 8.27
C ALA A 36 -4.25 -9.53 7.49
N ALA A 37 -3.43 -8.72 8.17
CA ALA A 37 -2.65 -7.66 7.53
C ALA A 37 -1.54 -8.21 6.60
N MET A 38 -0.92 -9.33 6.95
CA MET A 38 0.03 -10.01 6.07
C MET A 38 -0.68 -10.60 4.85
N ALA A 39 -1.82 -11.26 5.07
CA ALA A 39 -2.59 -11.92 4.01
C ALA A 39 -3.08 -10.94 2.93
N ALA A 40 -3.31 -9.68 3.28
CA ALA A 40 -3.78 -8.65 2.34
C ALA A 40 -2.75 -7.55 2.06
N ALA A 41 -1.48 -7.78 2.41
CA ALA A 41 -0.43 -6.78 2.30
C ALA A 41 -0.22 -6.36 0.83
N PRO A 42 -0.29 -5.07 0.47
CA PRO A 42 -0.10 -4.62 -0.90
C PRO A 42 1.35 -4.67 -1.35
N MET A 43 1.54 -4.70 -2.67
CA MET A 43 2.81 -4.33 -3.32
C MET A 43 2.80 -2.86 -3.71
N TRP A 44 3.85 -2.16 -3.34
CA TRP A 44 4.04 -0.75 -3.63
C TRP A 44 5.00 -0.58 -4.79
N TYR A 45 4.67 0.33 -5.70
CA TYR A 45 5.46 0.64 -6.87
C TYR A 45 5.69 2.14 -6.98
N MET A 46 6.91 2.51 -7.38
CA MET A 46 7.35 3.89 -7.41
C MET A 46 8.12 4.19 -8.68
N ALA A 47 7.97 5.42 -9.17
CA ALA A 47 8.78 5.94 -10.25
C ALA A 47 10.18 6.36 -9.79
N SER A 48 11.15 6.26 -10.70
CA SER A 48 12.48 6.81 -10.47
C SER A 48 12.49 8.34 -10.45
N GLY A 49 13.48 8.90 -9.77
CA GLY A 49 13.68 10.35 -9.69
C GLY A 49 12.58 11.11 -8.93
N THR A 50 11.91 10.47 -7.98
CA THR A 50 11.03 11.12 -6.98
C THR A 50 11.56 10.96 -5.55
N CYS A 51 10.88 11.57 -4.59
CA CYS A 51 11.05 11.29 -3.18
C CYS A 51 10.61 9.86 -2.90
N MET A 52 11.55 9.01 -2.49
CA MET A 52 11.22 7.62 -2.19
C MET A 52 10.65 7.47 -0.77
N PRO A 53 9.89 6.40 -0.51
CA PRO A 53 9.41 6.08 0.83
C PRO A 53 10.53 6.00 1.87
N SER A 54 10.23 6.41 3.09
CA SER A 54 11.14 6.40 4.25
C SER A 54 10.40 5.83 5.46
N ALA A 55 11.15 5.37 6.45
CA ALA A 55 10.59 5.06 7.75
C ALA A 55 10.09 6.35 8.44
N ALA A 56 8.93 6.28 9.06
CA ALA A 56 8.38 7.39 9.84
C ALA A 56 8.97 7.49 11.25
N GLU A 57 9.67 6.44 11.68
CA GLU A 57 10.35 6.38 12.97
C GLU A 57 11.66 5.60 12.86
N ASP A 58 12.53 5.78 13.85
CA ASP A 58 13.90 5.26 13.86
C ASP A 58 14.05 3.85 14.48
N GLY A 59 12.97 3.27 15.02
CA GLY A 59 13.01 2.03 15.79
C GLY A 59 13.35 2.24 17.28
N GLN A 60 13.62 3.49 17.69
CA GLN A 60 13.89 3.88 19.08
C GLN A 60 12.82 4.83 19.64
N GLY A 61 11.70 4.97 18.94
CA GLY A 61 10.56 5.77 19.38
C GLY A 61 10.72 7.27 19.08
N ASN A 62 11.54 7.65 18.11
CA ASN A 62 11.61 9.03 17.62
C ASN A 62 11.01 9.16 16.22
N GLN A 63 10.48 10.35 15.94
CA GLN A 63 9.90 10.70 14.65
C GLN A 63 11.00 10.96 13.60
N THR A 64 10.84 10.43 12.40
CA THR A 64 11.62 10.88 11.24
C THR A 64 11.21 12.29 10.84
N ASN A 65 12.20 13.17 10.71
CA ASN A 65 11.97 14.51 10.21
C ASN A 65 11.71 14.49 8.69
N GLY A 66 10.59 15.07 8.28
CA GLY A 66 10.36 15.38 6.87
C GLY A 66 11.37 16.39 6.33
N VAL A 67 11.31 16.62 5.02
CA VAL A 67 12.08 17.65 4.32
C VAL A 67 11.14 18.66 3.66
N ASP A 68 11.66 19.83 3.33
CA ASP A 68 10.83 20.88 2.74
C ASP A 68 10.36 20.48 1.34
N ALA A 69 9.14 20.92 1.00
CA ALA A 69 8.52 20.66 -0.29
C ALA A 69 9.35 21.24 -1.44
N ASP A 70 9.38 20.54 -2.57
CA ASP A 70 10.07 21.00 -3.78
C ASP A 70 9.23 21.91 -4.67
N ASN A 71 7.93 22.05 -4.40
CA ASN A 71 6.99 22.89 -5.15
C ASN A 71 7.06 22.64 -6.67
N CYS A 72 7.02 21.36 -7.08
CA CYS A 72 7.04 20.92 -8.48
C CYS A 72 8.40 21.11 -9.16
N ASN A 73 9.49 21.32 -8.40
CA ASN A 73 10.82 21.45 -8.98
C ASN A 73 11.35 20.06 -9.38
N ILE A 74 11.28 19.78 -10.68
CA ILE A 74 11.71 18.49 -11.27
C ILE A 74 13.14 18.08 -10.90
N ASN A 75 14.03 19.05 -10.69
CA ASN A 75 15.43 18.80 -10.34
C ASN A 75 15.63 18.57 -8.84
N ALA A 76 14.57 18.66 -8.03
CA ALA A 76 14.63 18.56 -6.58
C ALA A 76 13.65 17.55 -5.97
N LEU A 77 12.89 16.80 -6.77
CA LEU A 77 11.91 15.83 -6.27
C LEU A 77 12.54 14.84 -5.28
N ALA A 78 13.70 14.28 -5.62
CA ALA A 78 14.43 13.34 -4.75
C ALA A 78 15.28 14.02 -3.66
N HIS A 79 15.45 15.34 -3.65
CA HIS A 79 16.36 16.02 -2.72
C HIS A 79 15.90 15.88 -1.27
N GLY A 80 16.80 15.44 -0.40
CA GLY A 80 16.54 15.22 1.03
C GLY A 80 15.74 13.95 1.36
N CYS A 81 15.34 13.21 0.33
CA CYS A 81 14.68 11.91 0.47
C CYS A 81 15.71 10.77 0.43
N PRO A 82 15.32 9.54 0.81
CA PRO A 82 16.25 8.42 0.82
C PRO A 82 16.78 8.13 -0.58
N GLN A 83 18.02 7.64 -0.64
CA GLN A 83 18.64 7.37 -1.93
C GLN A 83 17.99 6.17 -2.62
N GLN A 84 17.72 6.32 -3.91
CA GLN A 84 17.26 5.21 -4.75
C GLN A 84 18.42 4.22 -4.93
N PRO A 85 18.21 2.92 -4.66
CA PRO A 85 19.18 1.89 -5.02
C PRO A 85 19.51 1.94 -6.52
N PRO A 86 20.67 1.43 -6.96
CA PRO A 86 20.99 1.34 -8.38
C PRO A 86 19.87 0.63 -9.15
N TRP A 87 19.34 1.29 -10.17
CA TRP A 87 18.26 0.74 -10.98
C TRP A 87 18.75 -0.48 -11.76
N GLN A 88 18.03 -1.61 -11.62
CA GLN A 88 18.33 -2.90 -12.26
C GLN A 88 17.29 -3.26 -13.34
N GLY A 89 16.41 -2.33 -13.68
CA GLY A 89 15.26 -2.56 -14.56
C GLY A 89 13.94 -2.39 -13.81
N ALA A 90 12.84 -2.61 -14.53
CA ALA A 90 11.52 -2.56 -13.92
C ALA A 90 11.44 -3.51 -12.71
N ASN A 91 10.76 -3.04 -11.66
CA ASN A 91 10.54 -3.66 -10.37
C ASN A 91 11.82 -3.85 -9.55
N THR A 92 12.79 -2.93 -9.69
CA THR A 92 13.99 -2.93 -8.83
C THR A 92 13.55 -2.89 -7.36
N PHE A 93 14.03 -3.82 -6.55
CA PHE A 93 13.63 -3.87 -5.14
C PHE A 93 14.12 -2.63 -4.38
N TYR A 94 13.19 -1.96 -3.70
CA TYR A 94 13.45 -0.81 -2.85
C TYR A 94 13.52 -1.25 -1.39
N GLY A 95 14.68 -1.79 -1.03
CA GLY A 95 15.03 -2.13 0.34
C GLY A 95 16.53 -2.00 0.55
N ASN A 96 16.96 -2.15 1.79
CA ASN A 96 18.32 -1.91 2.27
C ASN A 96 18.83 -0.53 1.84
N VAL A 97 17.96 0.47 2.02
CA VAL A 97 18.22 1.85 1.62
C VAL A 97 19.20 2.49 2.59
N GLU A 98 20.28 3.05 2.08
CA GLU A 98 21.29 3.69 2.91
C GLU A 98 20.69 4.87 3.71
N GLY A 99 21.00 4.91 5.01
CA GLY A 99 20.51 5.95 5.92
C GLY A 99 19.10 5.70 6.48
N GLU A 100 18.41 4.64 6.05
CA GLU A 100 17.14 4.23 6.62
C GLU A 100 17.34 3.29 7.82
N PRO A 101 16.49 3.37 8.86
CA PRO A 101 16.67 2.62 10.11
C PRO A 101 16.31 1.12 9.99
N PHE A 102 15.66 0.72 8.89
CA PHE A 102 15.20 -0.65 8.67
C PHE A 102 15.73 -1.22 7.36
N SER A 103 15.98 -2.54 7.34
CA SER A 103 16.41 -3.26 6.15
C SER A 103 15.37 -3.26 5.03
N THR A 104 14.08 -3.14 5.37
CA THR A 104 13.01 -2.94 4.39
C THR A 104 12.19 -1.75 4.84
N ILE A 105 11.73 -0.92 3.91
CA ILE A 105 10.92 0.24 4.26
C ILE A 105 9.61 -0.21 4.91
N PRO A 106 9.24 0.38 6.06
CA PRO A 106 8.01 0.04 6.72
C PRO A 106 6.77 0.36 5.88
N THR A 107 5.80 -0.55 5.93
CA THR A 107 4.38 -0.19 5.72
C THR A 107 3.69 -0.19 7.08
N TYR A 108 3.09 0.93 7.44
CA TYR A 108 2.37 1.09 8.69
C TYR A 108 0.94 0.63 8.52
N TRP A 109 0.39 -0.11 9.47
CA TRP A 109 -0.94 -0.70 9.31
C TRP A 109 -1.79 -0.67 10.57
N ALA A 110 -3.09 -0.75 10.38
CA ALA A 110 -4.06 -0.95 11.45
C ALA A 110 -5.26 -1.73 10.93
N SER A 111 -5.85 -2.56 11.80
CA SER A 111 -7.03 -3.37 11.52
C SER A 111 -8.12 -3.06 12.53
N THR A 112 -9.37 -2.98 12.08
CA THR A 112 -10.52 -2.88 12.97
C THR A 112 -11.77 -3.47 12.33
N PHE A 113 -12.70 -3.93 13.18
CA PHE A 113 -14.07 -4.18 12.76
C PHE A 113 -14.85 -2.86 12.73
N CYS A 114 -15.64 -2.66 11.69
CA CYS A 114 -16.50 -1.51 11.51
C CYS A 114 -17.94 -1.98 11.35
N ASN A 115 -18.87 -1.43 12.14
CA ASN A 115 -20.30 -1.74 12.06
C ASN A 115 -21.00 -1.09 10.84
N GLY A 116 -20.23 -0.69 9.84
CA GLY A 116 -20.64 0.21 8.76
C GLY A 116 -20.05 1.62 8.92
N ASP A 117 -20.34 2.48 7.95
CA ASP A 117 -19.96 3.89 7.96
C ASP A 117 -21.20 4.79 7.74
N SER A 118 -21.01 6.10 7.82
CA SER A 118 -22.08 7.08 7.55
C SER A 118 -22.60 7.07 6.11
N SER A 119 -22.01 6.27 5.22
CA SER A 119 -22.49 6.05 3.85
C SER A 119 -23.45 4.87 3.73
N GLY A 120 -23.73 4.16 4.84
CA GLY A 120 -24.64 3.01 4.87
C GLY A 120 -23.99 1.70 4.47
N SER A 121 -22.66 1.58 4.55
CA SER A 121 -21.96 0.32 4.26
C SER A 121 -22.24 -0.76 5.32
N ASP A 122 -22.27 -2.03 4.88
CA ASP A 122 -22.43 -3.18 5.79
C ASP A 122 -21.25 -3.35 6.77
N PRO A 123 -21.48 -4.02 7.91
CA PRO A 123 -20.42 -4.42 8.83
C PRO A 123 -19.28 -5.16 8.12
N SER A 124 -18.05 -4.76 8.40
CA SER A 124 -16.85 -5.25 7.70
C SER A 124 -15.61 -5.10 8.56
N TYR A 125 -14.64 -5.98 8.38
CA TYR A 125 -13.27 -5.68 8.79
C TYR A 125 -12.63 -4.73 7.78
N ARG A 126 -11.80 -3.82 8.26
CA ARG A 126 -11.03 -2.90 7.41
C ARG A 126 -9.59 -2.89 7.88
N ILE A 127 -8.67 -3.01 6.93
CA ILE A 127 -7.24 -2.85 7.17
C ILE A 127 -6.77 -1.65 6.36
N ILE A 128 -6.13 -0.71 7.03
CA ILE A 128 -5.47 0.42 6.38
C ILE A 128 -3.96 0.18 6.35
N TYR A 129 -3.34 0.50 5.23
CA TYR A 129 -1.89 0.47 5.05
C TYR A 129 -1.40 1.85 4.64
N TYR A 130 -0.28 2.27 5.21
CA TYR A 130 0.32 3.58 5.02
C TYR A 130 1.81 3.46 4.69
N VAL A 131 2.28 4.33 3.83
CA VAL A 131 3.68 4.52 3.47
C VAL A 131 4.03 5.98 3.74
N TYR A 132 5.16 6.21 4.40
CA TYR A 132 5.63 7.56 4.71
C TYR A 132 6.61 8.05 3.64
N PHE A 133 6.47 9.31 3.27
CA PHE A 133 7.39 10.05 2.44
C PHE A 133 7.85 11.29 3.20
N LYS A 134 9.13 11.64 3.06
CA LYS A 134 9.68 12.80 3.79
C LYS A 134 9.10 14.13 3.30
N LYS A 135 8.52 14.16 2.10
CA LYS A 135 7.79 15.29 1.54
C LYS A 135 6.85 14.83 0.43
N ASP A 136 5.95 15.71 0.05
CA ASP A 136 5.28 15.76 -1.24
C ASP A 136 5.66 17.08 -1.92
N THR A 137 5.40 17.20 -3.23
CA THR A 137 5.54 18.44 -4.00
C THR A 137 4.91 19.66 -3.29
N GLY A 138 3.80 19.50 -2.56
CA GLY A 138 3.10 20.60 -1.90
C GLY A 138 3.38 20.81 -0.40
N HIS A 139 4.02 19.86 0.28
CA HIS A 139 4.24 19.94 1.73
C HIS A 139 5.35 19.03 2.27
N LYS A 140 5.90 19.44 3.41
CA LYS A 140 6.77 18.63 4.24
C LYS A 140 6.00 17.50 4.89
N SER A 141 6.61 16.31 4.93
CA SER A 141 6.03 15.05 5.40
C SER A 141 4.77 14.68 4.64
N ASP A 142 4.67 13.43 4.25
CA ASP A 142 3.53 12.95 3.50
C ASP A 142 3.28 11.48 3.85
N TRP A 143 2.01 11.10 3.86
CA TRP A 143 1.63 9.71 4.07
C TRP A 143 0.71 9.32 2.95
N GLU A 144 0.83 8.12 2.44
CA GLU A 144 -0.05 7.65 1.40
C GLU A 144 -0.49 6.24 1.71
N GLY A 145 -1.72 5.88 1.35
CA GLY A 145 -2.26 4.64 1.86
C GLY A 145 -3.50 4.11 1.17
N ILE A 146 -3.85 2.88 1.52
CA ILE A 146 -5.02 2.18 1.00
C ILE A 146 -5.81 1.59 2.16
N VAL A 147 -7.12 1.48 1.98
CA VAL A 147 -8.01 0.72 2.86
C VAL A 147 -8.54 -0.48 2.12
N VAL A 148 -8.27 -1.66 2.66
CA VAL A 148 -8.79 -2.94 2.20
C VAL A 148 -9.99 -3.31 3.09
N ARG A 149 -11.15 -3.49 2.47
CA ARG A 149 -12.40 -3.86 3.16
C ARG A 149 -12.72 -5.33 2.97
N PHE A 150 -13.10 -6.00 4.05
CA PHE A 150 -13.47 -7.41 4.05
C PHE A 150 -14.89 -7.59 4.58
N THR A 151 -15.73 -8.33 3.86
CA THR A 151 -17.04 -8.76 4.38
C THR A 151 -17.10 -10.26 4.53
N SER A 152 -18.04 -10.71 5.34
CA SER A 152 -18.24 -12.13 5.58
C SER A 152 -19.30 -12.71 4.65
N PRO A 153 -18.98 -13.76 3.88
CA PRO A 153 -19.97 -14.50 3.10
C PRO A 153 -20.75 -15.52 3.95
N ASP A 154 -20.30 -15.82 5.16
CA ASP A 154 -20.70 -17.01 5.94
C ASP A 154 -21.18 -16.69 7.36
N GLY A 155 -21.66 -15.47 7.58
CA GLY A 155 -22.25 -15.06 8.85
C GLY A 155 -21.23 -14.73 9.95
N GLY A 156 -19.98 -14.47 9.58
CA GLY A 156 -18.93 -13.92 10.45
C GLY A 156 -17.80 -14.91 10.79
N ASN A 157 -17.77 -16.10 10.20
CA ASN A 157 -16.72 -17.08 10.46
C ASN A 157 -15.44 -16.75 9.67
N THR A 158 -15.63 -16.35 8.42
CA THR A 158 -14.55 -15.94 7.53
C THR A 158 -14.89 -14.62 6.85
N TYR A 159 -13.84 -13.94 6.40
CA TYR A 159 -13.92 -12.64 5.75
C TYR A 159 -13.09 -12.67 4.47
N MET A 160 -13.68 -12.21 3.37
CA MET A 160 -13.03 -12.11 2.08
C MET A 160 -12.90 -10.64 1.69
N VAL A 161 -11.87 -10.31 0.92
CA VAL A 161 -11.72 -8.96 0.37
C VAL A 161 -12.95 -8.65 -0.48
N THR A 162 -13.72 -7.66 -0.06
CA THR A 162 -14.84 -7.18 -0.86
C THR A 162 -14.38 -6.22 -1.92
N THR A 163 -15.24 -6.06 -2.92
CA THR A 163 -15.17 -5.17 -4.07
C THR A 163 -15.02 -3.68 -3.71
N SER A 164 -14.20 -3.28 -2.76
CA SER A 164 -13.79 -1.90 -2.53
C SER A 164 -12.46 -1.87 -1.80
N THR A 165 -11.37 -1.70 -2.55
CA THR A 165 -10.15 -1.09 -2.02
C THR A 165 -10.25 0.42 -2.26
N SER A 166 -10.34 1.19 -1.19
CA SER A 166 -10.30 2.65 -1.26
C SER A 166 -8.83 3.06 -1.32
N ALA A 167 -8.35 3.55 -2.45
CA ALA A 167 -7.02 4.15 -2.54
C ALA A 167 -7.13 5.59 -2.03
N GLY A 168 -6.48 5.88 -0.90
CA GLY A 168 -6.44 7.21 -0.31
C GLY A 168 -5.22 7.95 -0.84
N GLN A 169 -5.43 9.17 -1.34
CA GLN A 169 -4.37 10.16 -1.37
C GLN A 169 -4.45 10.92 -0.04
N MET A 170 -3.43 10.90 0.82
CA MET A 170 -3.39 11.76 2.01
C MET A 170 -2.70 13.10 1.72
N SER A 171 -3.05 13.71 0.60
CA SER A 171 -2.64 15.08 0.32
C SER A 171 -3.39 16.05 1.22
N THR A 172 -2.64 16.78 2.03
CA THR A 172 -3.21 17.76 2.94
C THR A 172 -3.45 19.08 2.23
N THR A 173 -4.57 19.09 1.51
CA THR A 173 -5.18 20.33 1.03
C THR A 173 -6.13 20.85 2.12
N LEU A 174 -5.77 21.99 2.71
CA LEU A 174 -6.58 22.74 3.67
C LEU A 174 -7.97 23.05 3.10
N SER A 175 -8.97 22.25 3.45
CA SER A 175 -10.34 22.69 3.63
C SER A 175 -11.06 21.75 4.60
N LYS A 176 -11.09 22.14 5.89
CA LYS A 176 -11.98 21.62 6.94
C LYS A 176 -11.82 20.13 7.32
N GLY A 177 -10.61 19.72 7.71
CA GLY A 177 -10.39 18.60 8.65
C GLY A 177 -11.02 17.26 8.26
N ARG A 178 -11.01 16.90 6.97
CA ARG A 178 -11.47 15.60 6.48
C ARG A 178 -10.49 15.02 5.47
N LEU A 179 -10.11 13.77 5.69
CA LEU A 179 -9.43 12.94 4.72
C LEU A 179 -10.31 12.82 3.46
N SER A 180 -9.76 13.15 2.29
CA SER A 180 -10.48 13.01 1.02
C SER A 180 -10.02 11.73 0.33
N ILE A 181 -10.78 10.64 0.53
CA ILE A 181 -10.72 9.49 -0.38
C ILE A 181 -11.26 10.00 -1.71
N ARG A 182 -10.42 10.11 -2.73
CA ARG A 182 -10.90 10.52 -4.06
C ARG A 182 -11.46 9.34 -4.86
N ASN A 183 -11.05 8.10 -4.57
CA ASN A 183 -11.45 6.92 -5.34
C ASN A 183 -11.76 5.69 -4.45
N ARG A 184 -13.02 5.24 -4.43
CA ARG A 184 -13.39 3.87 -4.03
C ARG A 184 -13.25 2.97 -5.26
N ILE A 185 -12.40 1.95 -5.22
CA ILE A 185 -12.15 1.10 -6.40
C ILE A 185 -12.44 -0.35 -6.06
N MET A 186 -13.19 -1.03 -6.94
CA MET A 186 -13.68 -2.37 -6.66
C MET A 186 -12.65 -3.45 -6.95
N THR A 187 -12.56 -4.53 -6.18
CA THR A 187 -11.62 -5.63 -6.43
C THR A 187 -11.83 -6.33 -7.77
N SER A 188 -13.06 -6.37 -8.28
CA SER A 188 -13.35 -6.80 -9.66
C SER A 188 -12.79 -5.86 -10.74
N GLN A 189 -12.36 -4.66 -10.33
CA GLN A 189 -11.73 -3.61 -11.14
C GLN A 189 -10.26 -3.38 -10.79
N LEU A 190 -9.70 -4.07 -9.78
CA LEU A 190 -8.25 -4.05 -9.52
C LEU A 190 -7.57 -4.59 -10.76
N LEU A 191 -6.91 -3.69 -11.49
CA LEU A 191 -6.29 -4.02 -12.77
C LEU A 191 -5.06 -4.89 -12.56
N THR A 192 -4.39 -4.82 -11.40
CA THR A 192 -3.19 -5.61 -11.16
C THR A 192 -3.12 -6.15 -9.72
N LEU A 193 -3.16 -7.47 -9.60
CA LEU A 193 -3.05 -8.25 -8.36
C LEU A 193 -1.84 -9.22 -8.46
N CYS A 194 -1.40 -9.91 -7.39
CA CYS A 194 -0.38 -10.98 -7.43
C CYS A 194 -0.54 -12.06 -6.33
N ASP A 195 -0.06 -13.29 -6.59
CA ASP A 195 -0.20 -14.51 -5.75
C ASP A 195 1.12 -14.92 -5.04
N SER A 196 1.80 -13.95 -4.44
CA SER A 196 2.78 -14.17 -3.35
C SER A 196 4.18 -14.74 -3.62
N ASP A 197 4.63 -15.09 -4.84
CA ASP A 197 6.10 -15.31 -5.05
C ASP A 197 6.61 -15.15 -6.51
N ASP A 198 5.81 -15.51 -7.53
CA ASP A 198 6.31 -15.56 -8.92
C ASP A 198 5.68 -14.51 -9.86
N ASP A 199 4.77 -13.67 -9.34
CA ASP A 199 3.85 -12.88 -10.18
C ASP A 199 4.02 -11.35 -10.06
N TRP A 200 5.02 -10.90 -9.32
CA TRP A 200 5.28 -9.46 -9.16
C TRP A 200 5.65 -8.77 -10.48
N GLN A 201 6.16 -9.51 -11.47
CA GLN A 201 6.52 -9.01 -12.79
C GLN A 201 5.36 -8.94 -13.78
N ALA A 202 4.26 -9.65 -13.55
CA ALA A 202 3.14 -9.69 -14.47
C ALA A 202 2.15 -8.54 -14.19
N PHE A 203 1.80 -7.80 -15.23
CA PHE A 203 0.91 -6.64 -15.12
C PHE A 203 -0.49 -6.98 -15.63
N ALA A 204 -1.49 -6.16 -15.27
CA ALA A 204 -2.89 -6.33 -15.69
C ALA A 204 -3.59 -7.62 -15.20
N GLN A 205 -3.11 -8.26 -14.13
CA GLN A 205 -3.70 -9.48 -13.58
C GLN A 205 -4.85 -9.21 -12.61
N LYS A 206 -5.88 -10.06 -12.68
CA LYS A 206 -7.10 -9.98 -11.87
C LYS A 206 -7.28 -11.26 -11.04
N ASN A 207 -8.05 -11.16 -9.96
CA ASN A 207 -8.40 -12.26 -9.05
C ASN A 207 -7.23 -12.88 -8.26
N LEU A 208 -6.24 -12.07 -7.88
CA LEU A 208 -5.08 -12.47 -7.07
C LEU A 208 -5.10 -11.74 -5.72
N ASP A 209 -4.20 -12.08 -4.81
CA ASP A 209 -4.36 -11.84 -3.36
C ASP A 209 -3.94 -10.44 -2.93
N HIS A 210 -2.88 -9.94 -3.54
CA HIS A 210 -2.22 -8.71 -3.15
C HIS A 210 -2.41 -7.63 -4.20
N GLY A 211 -2.96 -6.48 -3.79
CA GLY A 211 -3.09 -5.30 -4.64
C GLY A 211 -1.74 -4.72 -5.01
N LYS A 212 -1.56 -4.39 -6.29
CA LYS A 212 -0.42 -3.58 -6.75
C LYS A 212 -0.84 -2.11 -6.83
N PHE A 213 -0.09 -1.25 -6.17
CA PHE A 213 -0.38 0.18 -6.10
C PHE A 213 0.82 1.01 -6.52
N TYR A 214 0.55 2.03 -7.33
CA TYR A 214 1.54 2.89 -7.95
C TYR A 214 1.44 4.28 -7.34
N PHE A 215 2.54 4.76 -6.78
CA PHE A 215 2.66 6.13 -6.33
C PHE A 215 2.99 7.05 -7.51
N GLY A 216 2.25 8.15 -7.61
CA GLY A 216 2.54 9.24 -8.53
C GLY A 216 3.91 9.86 -8.25
N LYS A 217 4.61 10.25 -9.31
CA LYS A 217 5.97 10.80 -9.23
C LYS A 217 6.01 12.16 -8.53
N PHE A 218 4.97 12.99 -8.60
CA PHE A 218 5.01 14.34 -8.06
C PHE A 218 4.20 14.49 -6.79
N HIS A 219 2.96 13.99 -6.79
CA HIS A 219 1.96 14.21 -5.76
C HIS A 219 1.76 13.02 -4.83
N HIS A 220 2.57 11.97 -4.99
CA HIS A 220 2.46 10.65 -4.36
C HIS A 220 1.07 10.01 -4.32
N SER A 221 0.15 10.50 -5.15
CA SER A 221 -1.18 9.91 -5.28
C SER A 221 -1.11 8.42 -5.58
N VAL A 222 -1.95 7.66 -4.88
CA VAL A 222 -1.99 6.21 -4.98
C VAL A 222 -2.95 5.77 -6.08
N HIS A 223 -2.45 4.96 -7.01
CA HIS A 223 -3.21 4.45 -8.15
C HIS A 223 -3.09 2.94 -8.26
N GLN A 224 -3.99 2.31 -9.02
CA GLN A 224 -3.98 0.85 -9.28
C GLN A 224 -3.51 0.51 -10.69
N ASP A 225 -3.25 1.53 -11.48
CA ASP A 225 -2.87 1.46 -12.88
C ASP A 225 -1.57 2.22 -13.13
N TRP A 226 -0.88 1.79 -14.17
CA TRP A 226 0.23 2.54 -14.73
C TRP A 226 -0.25 3.71 -15.57
N TYR A 227 0.49 4.81 -15.48
CA TYR A 227 0.30 5.95 -16.33
C TYR A 227 1.64 6.52 -16.76
N THR A 228 2.04 6.13 -17.96
CA THR A 228 3.33 6.50 -18.55
C THR A 228 3.17 7.45 -19.75
N ALA A 229 1.95 7.93 -20.00
CA ALA A 229 1.61 8.68 -21.20
C ALA A 229 2.08 10.15 -21.17
N ALA A 230 2.11 10.78 -19.99
CA ALA A 230 2.44 12.19 -19.83
C ALA A 230 3.18 12.49 -18.51
N PHE A 231 3.65 13.73 -18.37
CA PHE A 231 4.15 14.31 -17.12
C PHE A 231 5.37 13.65 -16.45
N LYS A 232 6.10 12.75 -17.14
CA LYS A 232 7.35 12.15 -16.60
C LYS A 232 8.37 13.18 -16.06
N ASN A 233 8.49 14.31 -16.76
CA ASN A 233 9.48 15.37 -16.49
C ASN A 233 8.84 16.74 -16.27
N THR A 234 7.51 16.80 -16.08
CA THR A 234 6.77 18.06 -15.93
C THR A 234 5.72 17.86 -14.86
N CYS A 235 5.57 18.80 -13.94
CA CYS A 235 4.57 18.68 -12.90
C CYS A 235 3.15 18.59 -13.50
N PRO A 236 2.35 17.58 -13.12
CA PRO A 236 1.01 17.43 -13.66
C PRO A 236 0.07 18.51 -13.08
N PRO A 237 -0.99 18.89 -13.82
CA PRO A 237 -1.98 19.83 -13.32
C PRO A 237 -2.90 19.23 -12.24
N LEU A 238 -3.09 17.90 -12.26
CA LEU A 238 -3.92 17.14 -11.33
C LEU A 238 -3.18 15.87 -10.92
N SER A 239 -3.40 15.39 -9.69
CA SER A 239 -2.80 14.14 -9.20
C SER A 239 -3.24 12.89 -9.97
N ALA A 240 -4.39 12.91 -10.64
CA ALA A 240 -4.84 11.83 -11.51
C ALA A 240 -3.93 11.62 -12.73
N ASP A 241 -3.30 12.70 -13.21
CA ASP A 241 -2.43 12.71 -14.39
C ASP A 241 -0.96 12.43 -14.03
N ASP A 242 -0.69 12.09 -12.77
CA ASP A 242 0.67 11.92 -12.28
C ASP A 242 1.35 10.72 -12.94
N TYR A 243 2.60 10.93 -13.36
CA TYR A 243 3.42 9.88 -13.96
C TYR A 243 3.68 8.79 -12.93
N ARG A 244 3.40 7.55 -13.30
CA ARG A 244 3.57 6.40 -12.40
C ARG A 244 3.90 5.15 -13.21
N ASN A 245 4.93 4.45 -12.78
CA ASN A 245 5.41 3.22 -13.39
C ASN A 245 5.93 2.27 -12.29
N SER A 246 6.62 1.20 -12.69
CA SER A 246 7.18 0.22 -11.79
C SER A 246 8.71 0.27 -11.70
N ASP A 247 9.36 1.43 -11.77
CA ASP A 247 10.84 1.45 -11.71
C ASP A 247 11.36 0.75 -10.44
N TYR A 248 10.71 1.03 -9.31
CA TYR A 248 11.01 0.43 -8.01
C TYR A 248 9.77 -0.23 -7.40
N GLN A 249 9.98 -1.21 -6.52
CA GLN A 249 8.91 -1.81 -5.74
C GLN A 249 9.37 -2.31 -4.37
N PHE A 250 8.44 -2.43 -3.43
CA PHE A 250 8.62 -3.28 -2.25
C PHE A 250 7.27 -3.85 -1.82
N TRP A 251 7.32 -5.02 -1.18
CA TRP A 251 6.13 -5.67 -0.62
C TRP A 251 5.93 -5.23 0.83
N ALA A 252 4.73 -4.72 1.15
CA ALA A 252 4.37 -4.32 2.51
C ALA A 252 4.60 -5.44 3.54
N ALA A 253 4.36 -6.71 3.17
CA ALA A 253 4.52 -7.87 4.04
C ALA A 253 5.95 -8.00 4.60
N ASN A 254 6.95 -7.48 3.89
CA ASN A 254 8.35 -7.59 4.31
C ASN A 254 8.69 -6.72 5.54
N ASN A 255 7.89 -5.70 5.85
CA ASN A 255 8.03 -4.90 7.07
C ASN A 255 6.72 -4.20 7.44
N LEU A 256 5.78 -4.97 7.98
CA LEU A 256 4.55 -4.44 8.55
C LEU A 256 4.80 -3.92 9.98
N ARG A 257 4.48 -2.65 10.22
CA ARG A 257 4.56 -2.04 11.55
C ARG A 257 3.18 -1.51 11.98
N PRO A 258 2.68 -1.82 13.18
CA PRO A 258 1.37 -1.32 13.58
C PRO A 258 1.44 0.20 13.80
N VAL A 259 0.40 0.95 13.45
CA VAL A 259 0.36 2.42 13.66
C VAL A 259 0.52 2.83 15.13
N SER A 260 0.33 1.90 16.08
CA SER A 260 0.56 2.12 17.50
C SER A 260 2.01 2.41 17.87
N VAL A 261 2.98 2.13 16.99
CA VAL A 261 4.38 2.57 17.18
C VAL A 261 4.58 4.06 16.90
N LEU A 262 3.63 4.70 16.23
CA LEU A 262 3.67 6.12 15.91
C LEU A 262 3.07 6.91 17.08
N ASN A 263 3.81 7.87 17.61
CA ASN A 263 3.28 8.73 18.66
C ASN A 263 2.18 9.64 18.06
N PRO A 264 0.96 9.66 18.62
CA PRO A 264 -0.14 10.48 18.10
C PRO A 264 0.12 11.99 18.19
N ASN A 265 1.11 12.41 18.99
CA ASN A 265 1.51 13.82 19.16
C ASN A 265 2.64 14.25 18.22
N TRP A 266 3.17 13.36 17.39
CA TRP A 266 4.17 13.73 16.39
C TRP A 266 3.60 14.71 15.36
N ALA A 267 4.45 15.66 14.96
CA ALA A 267 4.06 16.76 14.10
C ALA A 267 4.40 16.44 12.65
N TRP A 268 3.39 16.13 11.84
CA TRP A 268 3.56 15.78 10.43
C TRP A 268 3.37 16.98 9.48
N GLY A 269 3.54 18.19 10.00
CA GLY A 269 3.37 19.40 9.20
C GLY A 269 1.92 19.55 8.77
N LYS A 270 1.68 19.53 7.45
CA LYS A 270 0.31 19.57 6.94
C LYS A 270 -0.34 18.19 6.95
N ALA A 271 0.44 17.09 6.87
CA ALA A 271 -0.03 15.72 6.81
C ALA A 271 -0.76 15.30 8.10
N ASP A 272 -1.86 14.55 7.97
CA ASP A 272 -2.54 13.93 9.11
C ASP A 272 -1.73 12.75 9.68
N SER A 273 -1.79 12.53 10.99
CA SER A 273 -1.09 11.38 11.60
C SER A 273 -1.88 10.08 11.40
N PRO A 274 -1.29 9.00 10.87
CA PRO A 274 -1.94 7.68 10.83
C PRO A 274 -2.39 7.16 12.20
N ALA A 275 -1.70 7.55 13.27
CA ALA A 275 -2.03 7.14 14.64
C ALA A 275 -3.40 7.66 15.13
N ASN A 276 -3.94 8.71 14.50
CA ASN A 276 -5.19 9.35 14.90
C ASN A 276 -6.37 9.02 13.98
N GLN A 277 -6.16 8.13 13.00
CA GLN A 277 -7.14 7.90 11.94
C GLN A 277 -8.24 6.92 12.38
N ASN A 278 -9.49 7.31 12.13
CA ASN A 278 -10.62 6.41 12.30
C ASN A 278 -10.82 5.58 11.03
N ILE A 279 -10.34 4.33 11.05
CA ILE A 279 -10.41 3.44 9.90
C ILE A 279 -11.87 3.20 9.44
N CYS A 280 -12.84 3.31 10.36
CA CYS A 280 -14.25 3.10 10.04
C CYS A 280 -14.91 4.28 9.32
N SER A 281 -14.22 5.40 9.09
CA SER A 281 -14.73 6.45 8.21
C SER A 281 -14.52 6.17 6.72
N TYR A 282 -13.83 5.08 6.35
CA TYR A 282 -13.38 4.79 4.98
C TYR A 282 -14.27 3.84 4.18
#